data_AF-A0A0C9RWG1-F1
#
_entry.id   AF-A0A0C9RWG1-F1
#
_cell.length_a   1.000
_cell.length_b   1.000
_cell.length_c   1.000
_cell.angle_alpha   90.00
_cell.angle_beta   90.00
_cell.angle_gamma   90.00
#
_symmetry.space_group_name_H-M   'P 1'
#
loop_
_entity.id
_entity.type
_entity.pdbx_description
1 polymer ?
#
loop_
_entity_poly.entity_id
_entity_poly.type
_entity_poly.pdbx_seq_one_letter_code
_entity_poly.pdbx_strand_id
1 'polypeptide(L)'
;MKCSLIAFVSLYASAALMIAELRGAHGNVETINKPQCETPQEPFCNISDNWCDKADILFIFNTTSGLCESTLIDPRLHNNTFESRFECVSTCNPSQGAPFCAESPRNACNGSAENSQVS
;
A
#
# COMPACT_ATOMS: atom_id res chain seq x y z
N MET A 1 -4.99 22.63 54.87
CA MET A 1 -5.60 23.00 53.58
C MET A 1 -4.97 22.17 52.49
N LYS A 2 -5.83 21.47 51.74
CA LYS A 2 -5.73 21.05 50.33
C LYS A 2 -4.61 20.07 49.90
N CYS A 3 -5.12 18.91 49.48
CA CYS A 3 -4.52 17.83 48.73
C CYS A 3 -3.71 18.28 47.52
N SER A 4 -2.64 17.54 47.22
CA SER A 4 -2.20 17.27 45.84
C SER A 4 -1.68 15.84 45.75
N LEU A 5 -2.60 14.88 45.90
CA LEU A 5 -2.49 13.57 45.27
C LEU A 5 -2.99 13.77 43.83
N ILE A 6 -2.09 13.96 42.87
CA ILE A 6 -2.20 13.64 41.43
C ILE A 6 -0.87 14.12 40.82
N ALA A 7 0.12 13.25 40.74
CA ALA A 7 1.26 13.38 39.83
C ALA A 7 2.00 12.05 39.69
N PHE A 8 1.27 10.94 39.54
CA PHE A 8 1.87 9.62 39.33
C PHE A 8 1.17 8.84 38.20
N VAL A 9 0.92 9.47 37.04
CA VAL A 9 0.58 8.71 35.82
C VAL A 9 0.98 9.53 34.58
N SER A 10 2.25 9.57 34.19
CA SER A 10 2.57 10.16 32.86
C SER A 10 3.91 9.76 32.21
N LEU A 11 4.49 8.61 32.53
CA LEU A 11 5.66 8.15 31.77
C LEU A 11 5.74 6.64 31.80
N TYR A 12 5.07 5.95 30.87
CA TYR A 12 5.44 4.60 30.37
C TYR A 12 4.49 4.24 29.23
N ALA A 13 4.62 4.87 28.07
CA ALA A 13 3.87 4.48 26.88
C ALA A 13 4.68 4.63 25.57
N SER A 14 6.01 4.47 25.63
CA SER A 14 6.88 4.70 24.46
C SER A 14 7.69 3.48 24.01
N ALA A 15 7.45 2.29 24.56
CA ALA A 15 8.25 1.09 24.24
C ALA A 15 7.57 0.09 23.28
N ALA A 16 6.34 0.34 22.83
CA ALA A 16 5.58 -0.64 22.03
C ALA A 16 5.81 -0.54 20.50
N LEU A 17 6.54 0.48 20.00
CA LEU A 17 6.63 0.75 18.55
C LEU A 17 7.85 0.14 17.83
N MET A 18 8.72 -0.60 18.52
CA MET A 18 9.98 -1.10 17.91
C MET A 18 9.96 -2.58 17.48
N ILE A 19 8.78 -3.23 17.43
CA ILE A 19 8.66 -4.63 16.96
C ILE A 19 7.69 -4.72 15.77
N ALA A 20 7.90 -3.90 14.74
CA ALA A 20 7.23 -4.09 13.45
C ALA A 20 8.23 -4.37 12.30
N GLU A 21 9.50 -3.99 12.43
CA GLU A 21 10.47 -4.00 11.33
C GLU A 21 11.17 -5.36 11.09
N LEU A 22 11.03 -6.37 11.97
CA LEU A 22 11.88 -7.57 11.90
C LEU A 22 11.24 -8.84 11.31
N ARG A 23 10.01 -8.80 10.79
CA ARG A 23 9.34 -10.01 10.24
C ARG A 23 8.92 -9.93 8.77
N GLY A 24 9.40 -8.94 8.03
CA GLY A 24 9.15 -8.82 6.59
C GLY A 24 10.09 -9.63 5.69
N ALA A 25 11.09 -10.34 6.23
CA ALA A 25 12.08 -11.06 5.44
C ALA A 25 11.63 -12.49 5.07
N HIS A 26 10.46 -12.63 4.43
CA HIS A 26 10.15 -13.86 3.70
C HIS A 26 9.16 -13.62 2.55
N GLY A 27 9.53 -12.74 1.63
CA GLY A 27 8.91 -12.67 0.31
C GLY A 27 9.70 -13.56 -0.65
N ASN A 28 9.47 -14.86 -0.63
CA ASN A 28 9.87 -15.72 -1.74
C ASN A 28 8.83 -15.52 -2.85
N VAL A 29 9.06 -14.54 -3.72
CA VAL A 29 8.22 -14.32 -4.91
C VAL A 29 9.13 -14.53 -6.10
N GLU A 30 8.76 -15.53 -6.90
CA GLU A 30 9.31 -15.81 -8.21
C GLU A 30 9.61 -14.51 -8.95
N THR A 31 10.82 -14.41 -9.50
CA THR A 31 11.29 -13.31 -10.34
C THR A 31 10.56 -13.36 -11.70
N ILE A 32 9.24 -13.26 -11.69
CA ILE A 32 8.46 -12.89 -12.87
C ILE A 32 8.79 -11.41 -13.05
N ASN A 33 9.68 -11.15 -14.01
CA ASN A 33 10.08 -9.81 -14.37
C ASN A 33 8.82 -9.04 -14.84
N LYS A 34 8.23 -8.24 -13.95
CA LYS A 34 7.06 -7.41 -14.23
C LYS A 34 7.58 -6.05 -14.69
N PRO A 35 7.64 -5.75 -15.99
CA PRO A 35 8.20 -4.48 -16.48
C PRO A 35 7.42 -3.26 -15.95
N GLN A 36 6.14 -3.44 -15.60
CA GLN A 36 5.29 -2.43 -14.96
C GLN A 36 5.76 -2.04 -13.55
N CYS A 37 6.61 -2.86 -12.93
CA CYS A 37 7.21 -2.61 -11.62
C CYS A 37 8.63 -2.03 -11.74
N GLU A 38 9.02 -1.55 -12.92
CA GLU A 38 10.19 -0.69 -13.07
C GLU A 38 9.78 0.77 -12.94
N THR A 39 10.61 1.57 -12.29
CA THR A 39 10.35 3.00 -12.14
C THR A 39 10.42 3.69 -13.51
N PRO A 40 9.35 4.39 -13.94
CA PRO A 40 9.37 5.10 -15.21
C PRO A 40 10.47 6.18 -15.23
N GLN A 41 10.98 6.47 -16.42
CA GLN A 41 12.02 7.47 -16.60
C GLN A 41 11.42 8.89 -16.55
N GLU A 42 12.05 9.78 -15.80
CA GLU A 42 11.75 11.21 -15.80
C GLU A 42 12.15 11.91 -17.11
N PRO A 43 11.53 13.05 -17.47
CA PRO A 43 10.48 13.75 -16.74
C PRO A 43 9.09 13.16 -17.00
N PHE A 44 8.28 13.04 -15.93
CA PHE A 44 6.90 12.53 -16.02
C PHE A 44 5.95 13.48 -16.75
N CYS A 45 6.25 14.77 -16.71
CA CYS A 45 5.48 15.84 -17.33
C CYS A 45 6.41 17.02 -17.60
N ASN A 46 6.40 17.55 -18.82
CA ASN A 46 7.15 18.76 -19.15
C ASN A 46 6.16 19.93 -19.25
N ILE A 47 6.24 20.89 -18.33
CA ILE A 47 5.33 22.04 -18.24
C ILE A 47 5.39 22.93 -19.50
N SER A 48 6.50 22.90 -20.24
CA SER A 48 6.60 23.62 -21.51
C SER A 48 5.87 22.92 -22.66
N ASP A 49 5.41 21.69 -22.44
CA ASP A 49 4.70 20.88 -23.41
C ASP A 49 3.18 20.91 -23.15
N ASN A 50 2.41 21.16 -24.20
CA ASN A 50 0.95 21.26 -24.16
C ASN A 50 0.26 19.93 -23.77
N TRP A 51 1.01 18.83 -23.78
CA TRP A 51 0.53 17.52 -23.31
C TRP A 51 0.47 17.42 -21.79
N CYS A 52 1.26 18.23 -21.08
CA CYS A 52 1.26 18.24 -19.61
C CYS A 52 -0.04 18.80 -19.03
N ASP A 53 -0.73 19.68 -19.76
CA ASP A 53 -2.06 20.19 -19.40
C ASP A 53 -3.15 19.11 -19.45
N LYS A 54 -2.87 17.97 -20.10
CA LYS A 54 -3.75 16.79 -20.17
C LYS A 54 -3.24 15.64 -19.32
N ALA A 55 -2.25 15.87 -18.47
CA ALA A 55 -1.67 14.84 -17.64
C ALA A 55 -2.66 14.34 -16.59
N ASP A 56 -2.56 13.05 -16.29
CA ASP A 56 -3.38 12.37 -15.30
C ASP A 56 -2.54 12.09 -14.04
N ILE A 57 -3.21 12.10 -12.87
CA ILE A 57 -2.57 11.64 -11.63
C ILE A 57 -2.69 10.12 -11.60
N LEU A 58 -1.56 9.44 -11.75
CA LEU A 58 -1.45 7.98 -11.75
C LEU A 58 -0.47 7.50 -10.69
N PHE A 59 -0.39 6.19 -10.49
CA PHE A 59 0.54 5.56 -9.55
C PHE A 59 1.70 4.89 -10.28
N ILE A 60 2.91 5.08 -9.77
CA ILE A 60 4.13 4.42 -10.25
C ILE A 60 4.76 3.61 -9.12
N PHE A 61 5.46 2.54 -9.48
CA PHE A 61 6.30 1.83 -8.52
C PHE A 61 7.71 2.43 -8.48
N ASN A 62 8.07 3.01 -7.34
CA ASN A 62 9.41 3.49 -7.09
C ASN A 62 10.26 2.35 -6.53
N THR A 63 11.17 1.83 -7.36
CA THR A 63 12.07 0.72 -7.05
C THR A 63 13.10 1.07 -5.98
N THR A 64 13.42 2.36 -5.84
CA THR A 64 14.38 2.84 -4.83
C THR A 64 13.73 2.87 -3.44
N SER A 65 12.51 3.40 -3.33
CA SER A 65 11.77 3.43 -2.07
C SER A 65 11.04 2.11 -1.78
N GLY A 66 10.81 1.30 -2.82
CA GLY A 66 9.95 0.12 -2.78
C GLY A 66 8.47 0.46 -2.62
N LEU A 67 8.05 1.70 -2.91
CA LEU A 67 6.69 2.17 -2.65
C LEU A 67 5.94 2.53 -3.94
N CYS A 68 4.62 2.39 -3.90
CA CYS A 68 3.73 2.95 -4.91
C CYS A 68 3.42 4.43 -4.59
N GLU A 69 3.84 5.31 -5.48
CA GLU A 69 3.78 6.77 -5.35
C GLU A 69 2.85 7.36 -6.41
N SER A 70 2.06 8.38 -6.06
CA SER A 70 1.21 9.10 -7.02
C SER A 70 1.99 10.23 -7.68
N THR A 71 1.89 10.38 -8.98
CA THR A 71 2.59 11.42 -9.75
C THR A 71 1.76 11.88 -10.95
N LEU A 72 2.05 13.07 -11.46
CA LEU A 72 1.41 13.64 -12.63
C LEU A 72 2.12 13.14 -13.89
N ILE A 73 1.41 12.37 -14.73
CA ILE A 73 1.98 11.66 -15.88
C ILE A 73 1.38 12.18 -17.17
N ASP A 74 2.24 12.52 -18.13
CA ASP A 74 1.85 12.81 -19.51
C ASP A 74 1.12 11.59 -20.14
N PRO A 75 0.00 11.77 -20.86
CA PRO A 75 -0.75 10.68 -21.49
C PRO A 75 0.08 9.71 -22.35
N ARG A 76 1.19 10.20 -22.90
CA ARG A 76 2.11 9.40 -23.74
C ARG A 76 3.01 8.47 -22.92
N LEU A 77 3.10 8.69 -21.61
CA LEU A 77 3.96 7.99 -20.65
C LEU A 77 3.17 7.11 -19.67
N HIS A 78 1.91 6.77 -19.97
CA HIS A 78 1.09 5.87 -19.14
C HIS A 78 1.64 4.43 -19.06
N ASN A 79 2.70 4.12 -19.78
CA ASN A 79 3.41 2.85 -19.64
C ASN A 79 4.02 2.74 -18.24
N ASN A 80 3.92 1.55 -17.64
CA ASN A 80 4.41 1.28 -16.27
C ASN A 80 3.76 2.18 -15.20
N THR A 81 2.49 2.53 -15.41
CA THR A 81 1.65 3.24 -14.43
C THR A 81 0.41 2.42 -14.09
N PHE A 82 -0.24 2.79 -13.00
CA PHE A 82 -1.45 2.14 -12.49
C PHE A 82 -2.52 3.19 -12.19
N GLU A 83 -3.79 2.84 -12.40
CA GLU A 83 -4.92 3.73 -12.13
C GLU A 83 -5.19 3.89 -10.63
N SER A 84 -4.77 2.91 -9.83
CA SER A 84 -4.95 2.94 -8.38
C SER A 84 -3.71 2.47 -7.61
N ARG A 85 -3.57 3.01 -6.40
CA ARG A 85 -2.54 2.57 -5.46
C ARG A 85 -2.65 1.08 -5.15
N PHE A 86 -3.87 0.58 -4.99
CA PHE A 86 -4.14 -0.82 -4.69
C PHE A 86 -3.61 -1.76 -5.79
N GLU A 87 -3.86 -1.40 -7.05
CA GLU A 87 -3.37 -2.17 -8.20
C GLU A 87 -1.84 -2.18 -8.26
N CYS A 88 -1.20 -1.02 -8.08
CA CYS A 88 0.26 -0.93 -8.00
C CYS A 88 0.83 -1.80 -6.88
N VAL A 89 0.28 -1.69 -5.66
CA VAL A 89 0.75 -2.42 -4.48
C VAL A 89 0.58 -3.94 -4.66
N SER A 90 -0.63 -4.37 -5.02
CA SER A 90 -0.93 -5.79 -5.24
C SER A 90 -0.09 -6.41 -6.35
N THR A 91 0.34 -5.60 -7.33
CA THR A 91 1.18 -6.06 -8.45
C THR A 91 2.66 -6.08 -8.10
N CYS A 92 3.20 -5.00 -7.53
CA CYS A 92 4.64 -4.76 -7.44
C CYS A 92 5.22 -4.92 -6.03
N ASN A 93 4.41 -4.77 -4.99
CA ASN A 93 4.85 -4.96 -3.62
C ASN A 93 3.70 -5.47 -2.72
N PRO A 94 3.24 -6.72 -2.91
CA PRO A 94 2.07 -7.24 -2.20
C PRO A 94 2.30 -7.40 -0.68
N SER A 95 3.55 -7.35 -0.22
CA SER A 95 3.87 -7.29 1.22
C SER A 95 3.69 -5.88 1.80
N GLN A 96 3.48 -4.86 0.98
CA GLN A 96 3.19 -3.51 1.41
C GLN A 96 1.73 -3.41 1.88
N GLY A 97 1.53 -3.49 3.19
CA GLY A 97 0.22 -3.42 3.82
C GLY A 97 0.22 -4.12 5.16
N ALA A 98 -0.96 -4.28 5.77
CA ALA A 98 -1.12 -5.17 6.91
C ALA A 98 -1.41 -6.58 6.37
N PRO A 99 -0.49 -7.56 6.50
CA PRO A 99 -0.73 -8.93 6.00
C PRO A 99 -2.02 -9.53 6.57
N PHE A 100 -2.37 -9.13 7.81
CA PHE A 100 -3.60 -9.50 8.49
C PHE A 100 -4.89 -9.03 7.79
N CYS A 101 -4.81 -8.02 6.91
CA CYS A 101 -5.95 -7.54 6.13
C CYS A 101 -6.12 -8.29 4.79
N ALA A 102 -5.11 -9.06 4.36
CA ALA A 102 -5.19 -9.92 3.18
C ALA A 102 -5.73 -11.33 3.50
N GLU A 103 -5.68 -11.73 4.77
CA GLU A 103 -6.27 -12.98 5.24
C GLU A 103 -7.79 -12.83 5.45
N SER A 104 -8.53 -13.92 5.24
CA SER A 104 -9.95 -13.98 5.61
C SER A 104 -10.12 -13.63 7.09
N PRO A 105 -11.18 -12.88 7.46
CA PRO A 105 -11.44 -12.56 8.86
C PRO A 105 -11.43 -13.83 9.72
N ARG A 106 -10.75 -13.77 10.87
CA ARG A 106 -10.88 -14.84 11.87
C ARG A 106 -12.36 -14.91 12.26
N ASN A 107 -12.97 -16.07 12.03
CA ASN A 107 -14.40 -16.32 12.19
C ASN A 107 -15.30 -15.67 11.14
N ALA A 108 -14.87 -15.60 9.88
CA ALA A 108 -15.84 -15.47 8.79
C ALA A 108 -16.92 -16.55 8.99
N CYS A 109 -18.16 -16.14 9.20
CA CYS A 109 -19.27 -17.08 9.28
C CYS A 109 -19.23 -17.90 8.00
N ASN A 110 -18.99 -19.21 8.10
CA ASN A 110 -19.14 -20.10 6.96
C ASN A 110 -20.52 -19.81 6.40
N GLY A 111 -20.57 -19.27 5.18
CA GLY A 111 -21.82 -19.03 4.49
C GLY A 111 -22.59 -20.32 4.54
N SER A 112 -23.67 -20.33 5.32
CA SER A 112 -24.59 -21.44 5.35
C SER A 112 -25.14 -21.53 3.93
N ALA A 113 -24.62 -22.46 3.14
CA ALA A 113 -25.34 -22.96 1.98
C ALA A 113 -26.53 -23.76 2.51
N GLU A 114 -27.50 -23.06 3.10
CA GLU A 114 -28.84 -23.56 3.29
C GLU A 114 -29.50 -23.62 1.91
N ASN A 115 -29.17 -24.67 1.15
CA ASN A 115 -30.16 -25.28 0.30
C ASN A 115 -31.15 -26.02 1.20
N SER A 116 -31.97 -25.25 1.92
CA SER A 116 -33.19 -25.76 2.51
C SER A 116 -34.16 -25.99 1.36
N GLN A 117 -34.24 -27.24 0.90
CA GLN A 117 -35.38 -27.75 0.18
C GLN A 117 -36.63 -27.44 1.01
N VAL A 118 -37.40 -26.45 0.59
CA VAL A 118 -38.79 -26.30 1.02
C VAL A 118 -39.63 -27.02 -0.04
N SER A 119 -40.32 -28.06 0.43
CA SER A 119 -41.32 -28.85 -0.31
C SER A 119 -42.49 -28.00 -0.78
#